data_AF-A0AAN7C013-F1
#
_entry.id   AF-A0AAN7C013-F1
#
_cell.length_a   1.000
_cell.length_b   1.000
_cell.length_c   1.000
_cell.angle_alpha   90.00
_cell.angle_beta   90.00
_cell.angle_gamma   90.00
#
_symmetry.space_group_name_H-M   'P 1'
#
loop_
_entity.id
_entity.type
_entity.pdbx_description
1 polymer ?
#
loop_
_entity_poly.entity_id
_entity_poly.type
_entity_poly.pdbx_seq_one_letter_code
_entity_poly.pdbx_strand_id
1 'polypeptide(L)'
;GYFAYHNATIPARMDLFGQLWKEYALSDRRYLTRDSFTVCMDTVTAVAWGLLSFLIGWLVVKDSPFRHPLQIAVSLGQIYGDVLYYATFFFDESVYDAVYCRPESIYFWAYFVMMNGFWIVIPGCIIVQSTIETAKAFRVAQGMETRRSCNGQGFLQGVFSRGDDDD
;
A
#
# COMPACT_ATOMS: atom_id res chain seq x y z
N GLY A 1 0.85 14.43 -5.85
CA GLY A 1 2.03 14.88 -6.64
C GLY A 1 1.90 16.31 -7.11
N TYR A 2 1.11 16.57 -8.15
CA TYR A 2 0.81 17.93 -8.61
C TYR A 2 0.26 18.80 -7.46
N PHE A 3 -0.67 18.25 -6.67
CA PHE A 3 -1.19 18.90 -5.46
C PHE A 3 -0.11 19.17 -4.42
N ALA A 4 0.64 18.14 -3.98
CA ALA A 4 1.77 18.31 -3.07
C ALA A 4 2.72 19.46 -3.46
N TYR A 5 3.01 19.66 -4.75
CA TYR A 5 3.86 20.77 -5.19
C TYR A 5 3.12 22.12 -5.26
N HIS A 6 1.87 22.13 -5.73
CA HIS A 6 1.11 23.35 -6.00
C HIS A 6 0.10 23.75 -4.93
N ASN A 7 0.05 23.07 -3.78
CA ASN A 7 -0.98 23.22 -2.74
C ASN A 7 -1.22 24.67 -2.28
N ALA A 8 -0.26 25.59 -2.44
CA ALA A 8 -0.43 27.03 -2.15
C ALA A 8 -1.23 27.81 -3.20
N THR A 9 -1.24 27.34 -4.44
CA THR A 9 -1.72 28.09 -5.60
C THR A 9 -2.90 27.42 -6.29
N ILE A 10 -3.35 26.24 -5.83
CA ILE A 10 -4.48 25.48 -6.42
C ILE A 10 -5.70 26.36 -6.72
N PRO A 11 -6.18 27.26 -5.83
CA PRO A 11 -7.35 28.08 -6.13
C PRO A 11 -7.19 28.96 -7.38
N ALA A 12 -5.98 29.49 -7.61
CA ALA A 12 -5.67 30.38 -8.73
C ALA A 12 -5.29 29.65 -10.03
N ARG A 13 -5.10 28.33 -10.00
CA ARG A 13 -4.67 27.54 -11.16
C ARG A 13 -5.81 27.31 -12.14
N MET A 14 -5.56 27.53 -13.42
CA MET A 14 -6.55 27.38 -14.49
C MET A 14 -6.19 26.26 -15.48
N ASP A 15 -5.05 25.60 -15.31
CA ASP A 15 -4.69 24.42 -16.08
C ASP A 15 -5.57 23.21 -15.72
N LEU A 16 -5.53 22.18 -16.56
CA LEU A 16 -6.36 20.98 -16.43
C LEU A 16 -6.24 20.32 -15.04
N PHE A 17 -5.01 20.17 -14.52
CA PHE A 17 -4.80 19.54 -13.22
C PHE A 17 -5.26 20.44 -12.07
N GLY A 18 -5.04 21.75 -12.16
CA GLY A 18 -5.58 22.72 -11.22
C GLY A 18 -7.12 22.67 -11.16
N GLN A 19 -7.79 22.57 -12.31
CA GLN A 19 -9.24 22.42 -12.37
C GLN A 19 -9.72 21.07 -11.82
N LEU A 20 -9.02 19.97 -12.13
CA LEU A 20 -9.33 18.64 -11.58
C LEU A 20 -9.27 18.63 -10.05
N TRP A 21 -8.22 19.22 -9.46
CA TRP A 21 -8.09 19.30 -8.01
C TRP A 21 -9.16 20.21 -7.37
N LYS A 22 -9.57 21.28 -8.06
CA LYS A 22 -10.68 22.12 -7.60
C LYS A 22 -12.02 21.38 -7.62
N GLU A 23 -12.26 20.58 -8.67
CA GLU A 23 -13.46 19.75 -8.77
C GLU A 23 -13.47 18.68 -7.66
N TYR A 24 -12.34 18.00 -7.44
CA TYR A 24 -12.23 17.03 -6.35
C TYR A 24 -12.41 17.69 -4.98
N ALA A 25 -11.91 18.92 -4.80
CA ALA A 25 -12.08 19.66 -3.56
C ALA A 25 -13.52 20.07 -3.24
N LEU A 26 -14.47 19.90 -4.17
CA LEU A 26 -15.91 20.00 -3.84
C LEU A 26 -16.36 18.86 -2.93
N SER A 27 -15.70 17.70 -3.01
CA SER A 27 -15.93 16.58 -2.09
C SER A 27 -15.19 16.75 -0.77
N ASP A 28 -14.04 17.40 -0.78
CA ASP A 28 -13.26 17.68 0.42
C ASP A 28 -12.48 19.00 0.28
N ARG A 29 -12.97 20.07 0.92
CA ARG A 29 -12.31 21.38 0.87
C ARG A 29 -10.92 21.41 1.52
N ARG A 30 -10.50 20.39 2.27
CA ARG A 30 -9.16 20.33 2.91
C ARG A 30 -8.03 20.47 1.88
N TYR A 31 -8.28 20.08 0.64
CA TYR A 31 -7.38 20.29 -0.50
C TYR A 31 -7.27 21.77 -0.95
N LEU A 32 -8.22 22.63 -0.60
CA LEU A 32 -8.11 24.08 -0.85
C LEU A 32 -7.61 24.84 0.37
N THR A 33 -7.93 24.36 1.58
CA THR A 33 -7.51 25.00 2.83
C THR A 33 -6.14 24.57 3.32
N ARG A 34 -5.47 23.66 2.60
CA ARG A 34 -4.12 23.16 2.91
C ARG A 34 -4.06 22.53 4.31
N ASP A 35 -5.01 21.66 4.60
CA ASP A 35 -4.99 20.90 5.84
C ASP A 35 -3.64 20.17 6.01
N SER A 36 -3.12 20.21 7.24
CA SER A 36 -1.77 19.74 7.55
C SER A 36 -1.63 18.23 7.28
N PHE A 37 -2.63 17.44 7.66
CA PHE A 37 -2.62 16.00 7.39
C PHE A 37 -2.72 15.72 5.90
N THR A 38 -3.68 16.35 5.21
CA THR A 38 -3.93 16.12 3.78
C THR A 38 -2.72 16.45 2.90
N VAL A 39 -2.03 17.57 3.17
CA VAL A 39 -0.82 17.97 2.43
C VAL A 39 0.33 17.00 2.70
N CYS A 40 0.57 16.64 3.96
CA CYS A 40 1.64 15.70 4.32
C CYS A 40 1.39 14.31 3.72
N MET A 41 0.16 13.80 3.81
CA MET A 41 -0.23 12.50 3.29
C MET A 41 -0.09 12.44 1.76
N ASP A 42 -0.59 13.44 0.99
CA ASP A 42 -0.40 13.44 -0.47
C ASP A 42 1.07 13.55 -0.86
N THR A 43 1.86 14.28 -0.08
CA THR A 43 3.30 14.42 -0.33
C THR A 43 4.00 13.08 -0.18
N VAL A 44 3.79 12.37 0.94
CA VAL A 44 4.33 11.02 1.17
C VAL A 44 3.87 10.07 0.07
N THR A 45 2.59 10.12 -0.29
CA THR A 45 2.04 9.27 -1.35
C THR A 45 2.68 9.55 -2.70
N ALA A 46 2.94 10.81 -3.03
CA ALA A 46 3.59 11.18 -4.27
C ALA A 46 5.05 10.73 -4.32
N VAL A 47 5.82 10.96 -3.26
CA VAL A 47 7.28 10.77 -3.28
C VAL A 47 7.70 9.36 -2.88
N ALA A 48 7.01 8.72 -1.94
CA ALA A 48 7.34 7.39 -1.48
C ALA A 48 6.52 6.34 -2.24
N TRP A 49 5.19 6.36 -2.11
CA TRP A 49 4.33 5.33 -2.70
C TRP A 49 4.34 5.37 -4.23
N GLY A 50 4.37 6.56 -4.83
CA GLY A 50 4.48 6.73 -6.27
C GLY A 50 5.77 6.11 -6.84
N LEU A 51 6.93 6.47 -6.29
CA LEU A 51 8.23 5.94 -6.73
C LEU A 51 8.34 4.43 -6.48
N LEU A 52 7.90 3.96 -5.30
CA LEU A 52 7.92 2.53 -4.99
C LEU A 52 6.97 1.72 -5.88
N SER A 53 5.84 2.29 -6.30
CA SER A 53 4.92 1.60 -7.22
C SER A 53 5.55 1.36 -8.60
N PHE A 54 6.32 2.32 -9.12
CA PHE A 54 7.10 2.11 -10.35
C PHE A 54 8.18 1.05 -10.17
N LEU A 55 8.88 1.07 -9.04
CA LEU A 55 9.88 0.04 -8.71
C LEU A 55 9.25 -1.35 -8.62
N ILE A 56 8.08 -1.47 -7.98
CA ILE A 56 7.32 -2.72 -7.92
C ILE A 56 6.96 -3.20 -9.32
N GLY A 57 6.48 -2.31 -10.20
CA GLY A 57 6.18 -2.65 -11.60
C GLY A 57 7.40 -3.22 -12.33
N TRP A 58 8.57 -2.62 -12.13
CA TRP A 58 9.82 -3.14 -12.68
C TRP A 58 10.21 -4.51 -12.10
N LEU A 59 10.05 -4.71 -10.78
CA LEU A 59 10.31 -5.99 -10.12
C LEU A 59 9.35 -7.10 -10.56
N VAL A 60 8.10 -6.75 -10.88
CA VAL A 60 7.13 -7.68 -11.46
C VAL A 60 7.60 -8.16 -12.83
N VAL A 61 8.05 -7.24 -13.69
CA VAL A 61 8.61 -7.60 -15.02
C VAL A 61 9.88 -8.45 -14.89
N LYS A 62 10.68 -8.23 -13.85
CA LYS A 62 11.88 -9.02 -13.56
C LYS A 62 11.62 -10.33 -12.80
N ASP A 63 10.35 -10.65 -12.54
CA ASP A 63 9.93 -11.81 -11.73
C ASP A 63 10.67 -11.93 -10.39
N SER A 64 11.00 -10.78 -9.78
CA SER A 64 11.79 -10.75 -8.55
C SER A 64 10.91 -11.09 -7.33
N PRO A 65 11.35 -11.98 -6.42
CA PRO A 65 10.59 -12.32 -5.21
C PRO A 65 10.46 -11.12 -4.26
N PHE A 66 11.32 -10.10 -4.38
CA PHE A 66 11.24 -8.86 -3.61
C PHE A 66 10.00 -8.02 -3.93
N ARG A 67 9.25 -8.35 -4.99
CA ARG A 67 7.97 -7.68 -5.30
C ARG A 67 6.96 -7.82 -4.16
N HIS A 68 6.87 -8.99 -3.51
CA HIS A 68 5.80 -9.26 -2.54
C HIS A 68 5.97 -8.47 -1.24
N PRO A 69 7.16 -8.40 -0.61
CA PRO A 69 7.38 -7.52 0.54
C PRO A 69 7.10 -6.05 0.23
N LEU A 70 7.54 -5.55 -0.93
CA LEU A 70 7.31 -4.15 -1.32
C LEU A 70 5.84 -3.88 -1.64
N GLN A 71 5.15 -4.80 -2.32
CA GLN A 71 3.70 -4.73 -2.56
C GLN A 71 2.93 -4.65 -1.26
N ILE A 72 3.27 -5.48 -0.27
CA ILE A 72 2.64 -5.45 1.05
C ILE A 72 2.91 -4.11 1.75
N ALA A 73 4.16 -3.64 1.77
CA ALA A 73 4.53 -2.39 2.43
C ALA A 73 3.82 -1.17 1.84
N VAL A 74 3.83 -1.03 0.51
CA VAL A 74 3.13 0.08 -0.17
C VAL A 74 1.63 -0.01 0.02
N SER A 75 1.06 -1.21 -0.12
CA SER A 75 -0.39 -1.41 0.01
C SER A 75 -0.88 -1.11 1.42
N LEU A 76 -0.12 -1.49 2.44
CA LEU A 76 -0.43 -1.17 3.83
C LEU A 76 -0.36 0.35 4.07
N GLY A 77 0.65 1.02 3.47
CA GLY A 77 0.78 2.47 3.52
C GLY A 77 -0.42 3.20 2.91
N GLN A 78 -0.95 2.72 1.77
CA GLN A 78 -2.14 3.28 1.13
C GLN A 78 -3.39 3.13 2.02
N ILE A 79 -3.67 1.90 2.49
CA ILE A 79 -4.82 1.64 3.38
C ILE A 79 -4.72 2.46 4.66
N TYR A 80 -3.53 2.54 5.28
CA TYR A 80 -3.34 3.32 6.49
C TYR A 80 -3.57 4.82 6.25
N GLY A 81 -3.06 5.34 5.13
CA GLY A 81 -3.29 6.73 4.70
C GLY A 81 -4.78 7.04 4.53
N ASP A 82 -5.51 6.17 3.84
CA ASP A 82 -6.96 6.34 3.61
C ASP A 82 -7.77 6.23 4.91
N VAL A 83 -7.45 5.27 5.77
CA VAL A 83 -8.12 5.13 7.08
C VAL A 83 -7.95 6.41 7.89
N LEU A 84 -6.75 6.98 7.93
CA LEU A 84 -6.51 8.26 8.60
C LEU A 84 -7.19 9.44 7.89
N TYR A 85 -7.29 9.42 6.56
CA TYR A 85 -7.98 10.44 5.78
C TYR A 85 -9.48 10.50 6.12
N TYR A 86 -10.14 9.34 6.21
CA TYR A 86 -11.52 9.25 6.67
C TYR A 86 -11.66 9.59 8.15
N ALA A 87 -10.76 9.06 9.00
CA ALA A 87 -10.83 9.29 10.45
C ALA A 87 -10.69 10.78 10.79
N THR A 88 -9.76 11.49 10.16
CA THR A 88 -9.60 12.94 10.35
C THR A 88 -10.79 13.74 9.84
N PHE A 89 -11.40 13.32 8.72
CA PHE A 89 -12.61 13.96 8.19
C PHE A 89 -13.76 13.89 9.20
N PHE A 90 -14.09 12.68 9.66
CA PHE A 90 -15.20 12.46 10.60
C PHE A 90 -14.88 13.00 11.99
N PHE A 91 -13.63 12.95 12.42
CA PHE A 91 -13.21 13.53 13.69
C PHE A 91 -13.47 15.04 13.70
N ASP A 92 -13.00 15.75 12.67
CA ASP A 92 -13.17 17.18 12.56
C ASP A 92 -14.65 17.59 12.41
N GLU A 93 -15.43 16.81 11.65
CA GLU A 93 -16.88 16.99 11.57
C GLU A 93 -17.53 16.83 12.96
N SER A 94 -17.14 15.81 13.73
CA SER A 94 -17.72 15.54 15.05
C SER A 94 -17.29 16.52 16.16
N VAL A 95 -16.06 17.02 16.10
CA VAL A 95 -15.46 17.84 17.17
C VAL A 95 -15.59 19.34 16.90
N TYR A 96 -15.44 19.75 15.64
CA TYR A 96 -15.40 21.15 15.23
C TYR A 96 -16.60 21.58 14.38
N ASP A 97 -17.57 20.69 14.16
CA ASP A 97 -18.73 20.91 13.27
C ASP A 97 -18.27 21.36 11.86
N ALA A 98 -17.13 20.83 11.43
CA ALA A 98 -16.47 21.25 10.20
C ALA A 98 -17.17 20.65 8.98
N VAL A 99 -17.82 21.50 8.19
CA VAL A 99 -18.41 21.07 6.91
C VAL A 99 -17.37 21.15 5.79
N TYR A 100 -16.77 20.01 5.45
CA TYR A 100 -15.77 19.92 4.39
C TYR A 100 -16.34 19.57 3.01
N CYS A 101 -17.41 18.78 2.96
CA CYS A 101 -18.06 18.31 1.74
C CYS A 101 -19.24 19.21 1.37
N ARG A 102 -19.47 19.37 0.08
CA ARG A 102 -20.70 19.99 -0.44
C ARG A 102 -21.93 19.12 -0.12
N PRO A 103 -23.10 19.73 0.12
CA PRO A 103 -24.30 19.00 0.60
C PRO A 103 -24.89 18.02 -0.42
N GLU A 104 -24.57 18.17 -1.71
CA GLU A 104 -25.05 17.26 -2.74
C GLU A 104 -24.44 15.87 -2.58
N SER A 105 -25.31 14.85 -2.45
CA SER A 105 -24.90 13.48 -2.09
C SER A 105 -23.92 12.82 -3.05
N ILE A 106 -23.83 13.29 -4.30
CA ILE A 106 -22.86 12.78 -5.29
C ILE A 106 -21.41 13.06 -4.90
N TYR A 107 -21.13 14.23 -4.31
CA TYR A 107 -19.77 14.58 -3.89
C TYR A 107 -19.31 13.73 -2.70
N PHE A 108 -20.23 13.38 -1.81
CA PHE A 108 -19.92 12.47 -0.71
C PHE A 108 -19.77 11.02 -1.19
N TRP A 109 -20.80 10.45 -1.83
CA TRP A 109 -20.78 9.00 -2.12
C TRP A 109 -19.87 8.64 -3.30
N ALA A 110 -19.92 9.40 -4.40
CA ALA A 110 -19.15 9.06 -5.58
C ALA A 110 -17.70 9.55 -5.48
N TYR A 111 -17.49 10.80 -5.08
CA TYR A 111 -16.14 11.37 -5.04
C TYR A 111 -15.40 10.96 -3.77
N PHE A 112 -15.99 11.22 -2.60
CA PHE A 112 -15.32 10.98 -1.34
C PHE A 112 -15.26 9.48 -0.99
N VAL A 113 -16.36 8.74 -1.02
CA VAL A 113 -16.36 7.31 -0.63
C VAL A 113 -15.86 6.40 -1.75
N MET A 114 -16.46 6.45 -2.94
CA MET A 114 -16.16 5.48 -3.99
C MET A 114 -14.74 5.64 -4.57
N MET A 115 -14.27 6.85 -4.87
CA MET A 115 -12.93 7.01 -5.45
C MET A 115 -11.82 6.63 -4.48
N ASN A 116 -11.91 7.02 -3.21
CA ASN A 116 -10.95 6.59 -2.19
C ASN A 116 -11.13 5.10 -1.84
N GLY A 117 -12.33 4.54 -2.01
CA GLY A 117 -12.60 3.11 -1.83
C GLY A 117 -11.73 2.21 -2.72
N PHE A 118 -11.34 2.65 -3.92
CA PHE A 118 -10.41 1.90 -4.78
C PHE A 118 -9.03 1.73 -4.13
N TRP A 119 -8.57 2.72 -3.37
CA TRP A 119 -7.30 2.69 -2.64
C TRP A 119 -7.32 1.90 -1.34
N ILE A 120 -8.50 1.44 -0.92
CA ILE A 120 -8.64 0.44 0.13
C ILE A 120 -8.73 -0.96 -0.48
N VAL A 121 -9.64 -1.16 -1.44
CA VAL A 121 -9.98 -2.49 -1.96
C VAL A 121 -8.84 -3.11 -2.75
N ILE A 122 -8.26 -2.36 -3.71
CA ILE A 122 -7.20 -2.91 -4.58
C ILE A 122 -5.95 -3.26 -3.78
N PRO A 123 -5.40 -2.36 -2.93
CA PRO A 123 -4.28 -2.70 -2.04
C PRO A 123 -4.60 -3.84 -1.09
N GLY A 124 -5.82 -3.93 -0.56
CA GLY A 124 -6.27 -5.05 0.27
C GLY A 124 -6.15 -6.40 -0.44
N CYS A 125 -6.62 -6.47 -1.69
CA CYS A 125 -6.47 -7.67 -2.52
C CYS A 125 -4.99 -8.01 -2.79
N ILE A 126 -4.15 -7.01 -3.07
CA ILE A 126 -2.72 -7.19 -3.33
C ILE A 126 -1.99 -7.73 -2.10
N ILE A 127 -2.33 -7.26 -0.89
CA ILE A 127 -1.78 -7.79 0.37
C ILE A 127 -2.13 -9.27 0.48
N VAL A 128 -3.41 -9.62 0.37
CA VAL A 128 -3.86 -11.01 0.50
C VAL A 128 -3.12 -11.92 -0.49
N GLN A 129 -3.07 -11.52 -1.76
CA GLN A 129 -2.36 -12.27 -2.79
C GLN A 129 -0.87 -12.44 -2.45
N SER A 130 -0.19 -11.34 -2.11
CA SER A 130 1.24 -11.34 -1.82
C SER A 130 1.59 -12.15 -0.57
N THR A 131 0.74 -12.11 0.46
CA THR A 131 0.90 -12.89 1.68
C THR A 131 0.74 -14.38 1.39
N ILE A 132 -0.26 -14.78 0.58
CA ILE A 132 -0.46 -16.18 0.20
C ILE A 132 0.75 -16.71 -0.58
N GLU A 133 1.25 -15.97 -1.57
CA GLU A 133 2.40 -16.40 -2.37
C GLU A 133 3.68 -16.47 -1.53
N THR A 134 3.90 -15.49 -0.66
CA THR A 134 5.01 -15.50 0.30
C THR A 134 4.94 -16.72 1.22
N ALA A 135 3.76 -17.02 1.76
CA ALA A 135 3.57 -18.17 2.65
C ALA A 135 3.81 -19.51 1.93
N LYS A 136 3.38 -19.65 0.67
CA LYS A 136 3.68 -20.83 -0.16
C LYS A 136 5.18 -21.01 -0.36
N ALA A 137 5.89 -19.92 -0.67
CA ALA A 137 7.35 -19.96 -0.85
C ALA A 137 8.07 -20.41 0.43
N PHE A 138 7.67 -19.89 1.60
CA PHE A 138 8.24 -20.31 2.88
C PHE A 138 7.96 -21.78 3.21
N ARG A 139 6.75 -22.30 2.93
CA ARG A 139 6.42 -23.72 3.14
C ARG A 139 7.30 -24.64 2.29
N VAL A 140 7.57 -24.25 1.05
CA VAL A 140 8.46 -24.99 0.15
C VAL A 140 9.89 -24.97 0.67
N ALA A 141 10.40 -23.80 1.09
CA ALA A 141 11.74 -23.66 1.66
C ALA A 141 11.95 -24.54 2.90
N GLN A 142 11.01 -24.51 3.84
CA GLN A 142 11.03 -25.36 5.05
C GLN A 142 11.07 -26.86 4.70
N GLY A 143 10.25 -27.29 3.73
CA GLY A 143 10.24 -28.68 3.27
C GLY A 143 11.57 -29.13 2.66
N MET A 144 12.27 -28.25 1.95
CA MET A 144 13.61 -28.56 1.41
C MET A 144 14.66 -28.66 2.52
N GLU A 145 14.62 -27.79 3.52
CA GLU A 145 15.52 -27.84 4.68
C GLU A 145 15.35 -29.13 5.48
N THR A 146 14.09 -29.54 5.74
CA THR A 146 13.81 -30.81 6.44
C THR A 146 14.33 -32.01 5.66
N ARG A 147 14.10 -32.07 4.34
CA ARG A 147 14.63 -33.16 3.49
C ARG A 147 16.15 -33.21 3.49
N ARG A 148 16.81 -32.05 3.45
CA ARG A 148 18.29 -31.96 3.50
C ARG A 148 18.84 -32.47 4.82
N SER A 149 18.18 -32.14 5.94
CA SER A 149 18.57 -32.62 7.27
C SER A 149 18.42 -34.14 7.39
N CYS A 150 17.30 -34.71 6.91
CA CYS A 150 17.06 -36.15 6.94
C CYS A 150 18.07 -36.93 6.07
N ASN A 151 18.37 -36.45 4.85
CA ASN A 151 19.40 -37.08 4.00
C ASN A 151 20.80 -37.00 4.63
N GLY A 152 21.13 -35.90 5.32
CA GLY A 152 22.41 -35.75 6.02
C GLY A 152 22.55 -36.73 7.20
N GLN A 153 21.48 -36.93 7.97
CA GLN A 153 21.46 -37.92 9.07
C GLN A 153 21.52 -39.36 8.55
N GLY A 154 20.77 -39.68 7.49
CA GLY A 154 20.81 -41.01 6.87
C GLY A 154 22.18 -41.36 6.28
N PHE A 155 22.89 -40.37 5.71
CA PHE A 155 24.26 -40.56 5.24
C PHE A 155 25.24 -40.83 6.39
N LEU A 156 25.16 -40.07 7.48
CA LEU A 156 26.03 -40.28 8.65
C LEU A 156 25.79 -41.64 9.32
N GLN A 157 24.53 -42.07 9.42
CA GLN A 157 24.18 -43.36 10.00
C GLN A 157 24.62 -44.54 9.11
N GLY A 158 24.51 -44.40 7.79
CA GLY A 158 25.03 -45.39 6.84
C GLY A 158 26.56 -45.49 6.79
N VAL A 159 27.28 -44.40 7.08
CA VAL A 159 28.75 -44.42 7.22
C VAL A 159 29.18 -45.09 8.54
N PHE A 160 28.49 -44.80 9.65
CA PHE A 160 28.78 -45.41 10.94
C PHE A 160 28.51 -46.93 10.95
N SER A 161 27.37 -47.39 10.43
CA SER A 161 27.08 -48.83 10.37
C SER A 161 28.01 -49.63 9.47
N ARG A 162 28.69 -48.98 8.51
CA ARG A 162 29.64 -49.65 7.61
C ARG A 162 31.05 -49.76 8.18
N GLY A 163 31.34 -49.05 9.27
CA GLY A 163 32.61 -49.12 9.98
C GLY A 163 32.67 -50.19 11.07
N ASP A 164 31.52 -50.71 11.50
CA ASP A 164 31.42 -51.73 12.56
C ASP A 164 31.39 -53.18 12.03
N ASP A 165 31.39 -53.39 10.71
CA ASP A 165 31.30 -54.70 10.04
C ASP A 165 32.67 -55.25 9.54
N ASP A 166 33.78 -54.53 9.77
CA ASP A 166 35.11 -54.84 9.19
C ASP A 166 36.15 -55.41 10.21
N ASP A 167 35.76 -55.79 11.44
CA ASP A 167 36.65 -56.42 12.46
C ASP A 167 36.34 -57.90 12.74
#